data_AF-B5TEI5-F1
#
_entry.id   AF-B5TEI5-F1
#
_cell.length_a   1.000
_cell.length_b   1.000
_cell.length_c   1.000
_cell.angle_alpha   90.00
_cell.angle_beta   90.00
_cell.angle_gamma   90.00
#
_symmetry.space_group_name_H-M   'P 1'
#
loop_
_entity.id
_entity.type
_entity.pdbx_description
1 polymer ?
#
loop_
_entity_poly.entity_id
_entity_poly.type
_entity_poly.pdbx_seq_one_letter_code
_entity_poly.pdbx_strand_id
1 'polypeptide(L)'
;LRRKNCPACRFRKCLKAGMNLEARKHKKMTKMKGPIMPVTVIPRPMPQLVPTMLSVLKAIEPEVIYSGYDSTLPDTSSRLMSTLNRLGGQQVISAVKWAKSLPGFRNLHLDDQMTLLQCSWLFLMSFGLGWRSYEQCNGSMLCFAPDLVINKERMKLPFMTDQCEQMLKICNEFVRLQVSYDEFLCMKA
;
A
#
# COMPACT_ATOMS: atom_id res chain seq x y z
N LEU A 1 -36.24 2.84 21.99
CA LEU A 1 -35.06 3.57 22.51
C LEU A 1 -35.06 5.04 22.05
N ARG A 2 -35.20 6.01 22.96
CA ARG A 2 -35.20 7.45 22.64
C ARG A 2 -33.81 7.91 22.15
N ARG A 3 -33.63 8.03 20.83
CA ARG A 3 -32.40 8.51 20.16
C ARG A 3 -31.84 9.85 20.66
N LYS A 4 -32.64 10.63 21.40
CA LYS A 4 -32.25 11.95 21.96
C LYS A 4 -31.40 11.85 23.24
N ASN A 5 -31.21 10.66 23.81
CA ASN A 5 -30.47 10.49 25.06
C ASN A 5 -29.05 9.93 24.89
N CYS A 6 -28.61 9.58 23.67
CA CYS A 6 -27.26 9.04 23.51
C CYS A 6 -26.21 10.16 23.67
N PRO A 7 -25.07 9.88 24.32
CA PRO A 7 -24.01 10.87 24.55
C PRO A 7 -23.53 11.56 23.26
N ALA A 8 -23.39 10.81 22.17
CA ALA A 8 -22.95 11.36 20.87
C ALA A 8 -23.98 12.33 20.25
N CYS A 9 -25.27 12.03 20.35
CA CYS A 9 -26.34 12.90 19.86
C CYS A 9 -26.45 14.18 20.71
N ARG A 10 -26.25 14.08 22.04
CA ARG A 10 -26.20 15.24 22.93
C ARG A 10 -25.00 16.12 22.62
N PHE A 11 -23.82 15.52 22.43
CA PHE A 11 -22.58 16.23 22.09
C PHE A 11 -22.69 17.00 20.76
N ARG A 12 -23.22 16.36 19.71
CA ARG A 12 -23.50 17.03 18.43
C ARG A 12 -24.43 18.23 18.56
N LYS A 13 -25.42 18.18 19.45
CA LYS A 13 -26.30 19.34 19.72
C LYS A 13 -25.57 20.47 20.44
N CYS A 14 -24.71 20.17 21.41
CA CYS A 14 -23.91 21.18 22.11
C CYS A 14 -22.97 21.92 21.14
N LEU A 15 -22.31 21.18 20.23
CA LEU A 15 -21.47 21.79 19.21
C LEU A 15 -22.27 22.65 18.21
N LYS A 16 -23.44 22.17 17.76
CA LYS A 16 -24.32 22.96 16.88
C LYS A 16 -24.85 24.24 17.53
N ALA A 17 -24.95 24.27 18.86
CA ALA A 17 -25.33 25.45 19.63
C ALA A 17 -24.15 26.38 19.96
N GLY A 18 -22.96 26.13 19.39
CA GLY A 18 -21.79 26.99 19.57
C GLY A 18 -21.11 26.88 20.94
N MET A 19 -21.35 25.79 21.69
CA MET A 19 -20.69 25.59 22.98
C MET A 19 -19.21 25.22 22.78
N ASN A 20 -18.30 26.02 23.33
CA ASN A 20 -16.87 25.74 23.32
C ASN A 20 -16.50 24.55 24.22
N LEU A 21 -15.63 23.68 23.69
CA LEU A 21 -15.13 22.48 24.37
C LEU A 21 -14.35 22.78 25.65
N GLU A 22 -13.83 24.00 25.78
CA GLU A 22 -12.92 24.41 26.86
C GLU A 22 -13.63 24.85 28.16
N ALA A 23 -14.96 24.77 28.24
CA ALA A 23 -15.70 25.18 29.45
C ALA A 23 -15.53 24.24 30.66
N ARG A 24 -14.86 23.09 30.51
CA ARG A 24 -14.61 22.16 31.62
C ARG A 24 -13.29 22.48 32.34
N LYS A 25 -13.27 23.60 33.06
CA LYS A 25 -12.26 23.80 34.13
C LYS A 25 -12.51 22.76 35.22
N HIS A 26 -11.65 21.73 35.29
CA HIS A 26 -11.51 20.93 36.50
C HIS A 26 -11.04 21.87 37.62
N LYS A 27 -11.94 22.23 38.53
CA LYS A 27 -11.66 23.11 39.66
C LYS A 27 -10.81 22.34 40.68
N LYS A 28 -9.47 22.34 40.50
CA LYS A 28 -8.56 22.02 41.59
C LYS A 28 -8.48 23.24 42.51
N MET A 29 -8.96 23.08 43.73
CA MET A 29 -8.78 24.03 44.82
C MET A 29 -7.31 24.05 45.23
N THR A 30 -6.61 25.16 45.07
CA THR A 30 -5.53 25.54 46.01
C THR A 30 -5.28 27.04 45.97
N LYS A 31 -5.12 27.59 47.18
CA LYS A 31 -5.07 28.99 47.59
C LYS A 31 -3.59 29.38 47.70
N MET A 32 -3.14 30.50 47.11
CA MET A 32 -2.20 31.47 47.71
C MET A 32 -1.76 32.54 46.69
N LYS A 33 -1.68 33.78 47.18
CA LYS A 33 -1.19 34.99 46.49
C LYS A 33 0.35 34.97 46.43
N GLY A 34 0.94 35.43 45.33
CA GLY A 34 2.37 35.70 45.17
C GLY A 34 2.69 36.34 43.82
N PRO A 35 3.72 37.21 43.69
CA PRO A 35 3.84 38.23 42.65
C PRO A 35 4.38 37.72 41.30
N ILE A 36 4.14 38.56 40.29
CA ILE A 36 4.34 38.37 38.85
C ILE A 36 5.81 38.08 38.49
N MET A 37 6.07 36.92 37.88
CA MET A 37 7.32 36.60 37.17
C MET A 37 7.03 36.39 35.67
N PRO A 38 8.01 36.66 34.78
CA PRO A 38 7.77 36.71 33.34
C PRO A 38 7.39 35.33 32.78
N VAL A 39 6.34 35.32 31.95
CA VAL A 39 5.77 34.13 31.33
C VAL A 39 6.75 33.57 30.31
N THR A 40 7.42 32.47 30.65
CA THR A 40 8.09 31.61 29.67
C THR A 40 7.02 31.00 28.77
N VAL A 41 6.99 31.40 27.50
CA VAL A 41 6.16 30.77 26.48
C VAL A 41 6.72 29.38 26.22
N ILE A 42 6.20 28.37 26.93
CA ILE A 42 6.45 26.96 26.61
C ILE A 42 5.79 26.72 25.25
N PRO A 43 6.54 26.37 24.19
CA PRO A 43 5.94 25.97 22.93
C PRO A 43 5.05 24.76 23.22
N ARG A 44 3.75 24.85 22.94
CA ARG A 44 2.88 23.67 22.98
C ARG A 44 3.50 22.63 22.05
N PRO A 45 3.72 21.37 22.48
CA PRO A 45 4.10 20.33 21.56
C PRO A 45 3.03 20.30 20.47
N MET A 46 3.42 20.55 19.22
CA MET A 46 2.53 20.31 18.09
C MET A 46 2.03 18.87 18.21
N PRO A 47 0.74 18.59 17.91
CA PRO A 47 0.27 17.22 17.84
C PRO A 47 1.20 16.47 16.87
N GLN A 48 1.97 15.51 17.37
CA GLN A 48 2.79 14.67 16.52
C GLN A 48 1.84 13.94 15.58
N LEU A 49 1.86 14.32 14.31
CA LEU A 49 1.03 13.71 13.28
C LEU A 49 1.56 12.29 13.07
N VAL A 50 0.94 11.30 13.70
CA VAL A 50 1.28 9.90 13.46
C VAL A 50 0.89 9.58 12.01
N PRO A 51 1.83 9.13 11.16
CA PRO A 51 1.51 8.76 9.79
C PRO A 51 0.40 7.71 9.76
N THR A 52 -0.56 7.85 8.86
CA THR A 52 -1.59 6.81 8.66
C THR A 52 -0.94 5.56 8.05
N MET A 53 -1.52 4.39 8.29
CA MET A 53 -1.01 3.14 7.69
C MET A 53 -0.87 3.28 6.16
N LEU A 54 -1.88 3.85 5.50
CA LEU A 54 -1.84 4.11 4.06
C LEU A 54 -0.68 5.01 3.64
N SER A 55 -0.36 6.06 4.40
CA SER A 55 0.80 6.92 4.11
C SER A 55 2.13 6.17 4.23
N VAL A 56 2.23 5.23 5.17
CA VAL A 56 3.41 4.36 5.31
C VAL A 56 3.49 3.40 4.12
N LEU A 57 2.39 2.76 3.73
CA LEU A 57 2.36 1.83 2.59
C LEU A 57 2.82 2.51 1.30
N LYS A 58 2.36 3.74 1.03
CA LYS A 58 2.82 4.54 -0.11
C LYS A 58 4.32 4.83 -0.05
N ALA A 59 4.84 5.16 1.12
CA ALA A 59 6.23 5.55 1.30
C ALA A 59 7.22 4.37 1.18
N ILE A 60 6.77 3.15 1.49
CA ILE A 60 7.62 1.95 1.41
C ILE A 60 7.46 1.17 0.11
N GLU A 61 6.53 1.55 -0.77
CA GLU A 61 6.27 0.82 -2.02
C GLU A 61 7.57 0.70 -2.84
N PRO A 62 7.91 -0.50 -3.35
CA PRO A 62 9.12 -0.69 -4.12
C PRO A 62 9.22 0.23 -5.33
N GLU A 63 10.44 0.69 -5.60
CA GLU A 63 10.75 1.36 -6.85
C GLU A 63 10.54 0.42 -8.04
N VAL A 64 10.25 1.03 -9.19
CA VAL A 64 10.03 0.31 -10.45
C VAL A 64 11.33 -0.35 -10.90
N ILE A 65 11.27 -1.66 -11.16
CA ILE A 65 12.40 -2.45 -11.64
C ILE A 65 12.28 -2.65 -13.15
N TYR A 66 13.38 -2.40 -13.86
CA TYR A 66 13.52 -2.65 -15.30
C TYR A 66 14.08 -4.06 -15.53
N SER A 67 13.64 -4.71 -16.61
CA SER A 67 14.03 -6.07 -16.94
C SER A 67 15.40 -6.17 -17.64
N GLY A 68 15.84 -5.07 -18.26
CA GLY A 68 16.99 -5.05 -19.16
C GLY A 68 16.75 -5.91 -20.39
N TYR A 69 15.51 -5.94 -20.91
CA TYR A 69 15.19 -6.71 -22.10
C TYR A 69 15.73 -6.03 -23.36
N ASP A 70 16.54 -6.75 -24.13
CA ASP A 70 17.04 -6.28 -25.41
C ASP A 70 16.05 -6.61 -26.52
N SER A 71 15.31 -5.59 -26.97
CA SER A 71 14.32 -5.65 -28.04
C SER A 71 14.92 -5.59 -29.45
N THR A 72 16.24 -5.39 -29.58
CA THR A 72 16.91 -5.43 -30.89
C THR A 72 17.07 -6.86 -31.43
N LEU A 73 16.99 -7.84 -30.54
CA LEU A 73 17.10 -9.25 -30.85
C LEU A 73 15.71 -9.89 -31.05
N PRO A 74 15.59 -10.91 -31.94
CA PRO A 74 14.30 -11.57 -32.20
C PRO A 74 13.67 -12.16 -30.94
N ASP A 75 12.37 -11.95 -30.77
CA ASP A 75 11.60 -12.49 -29.65
C ASP A 75 11.44 -14.02 -29.82
N THR A 76 11.81 -14.77 -28.78
CA THR A 76 11.49 -16.19 -28.64
C THR A 76 10.90 -16.43 -27.25
N SER A 77 10.09 -17.48 -27.09
CA SER A 77 9.55 -17.84 -25.77
C SER A 77 10.67 -18.11 -24.76
N SER A 78 11.77 -18.75 -25.17
CA SER A 78 12.92 -19.00 -24.30
C SER A 78 13.61 -17.72 -23.81
N ARG A 79 13.82 -16.72 -24.68
CA ARG A 79 14.43 -15.43 -24.31
C ARG A 79 13.55 -14.63 -23.38
N LEU A 80 12.25 -14.58 -23.68
CA LEU A 80 11.27 -13.92 -22.82
C LEU A 80 11.24 -14.59 -21.45
N MET A 81 11.06 -15.92 -21.38
CA MET A 81 11.02 -16.66 -20.12
C MET A 81 12.31 -16.52 -19.30
N SER A 82 13.48 -16.53 -19.94
CA SER A 82 14.76 -16.29 -19.26
C SER A 82 14.81 -14.89 -18.62
N THR A 83 14.37 -13.87 -19.37
CA THR A 83 14.30 -12.49 -18.87
C THR A 83 13.28 -12.34 -17.74
N LEU A 84 12.11 -12.95 -17.89
CA LEU A 84 11.05 -12.96 -16.87
C LEU A 84 11.52 -13.62 -15.57
N ASN A 85 12.25 -14.73 -15.66
CA ASN A 85 12.83 -15.39 -14.48
C ASN A 85 13.85 -14.51 -13.76
N ARG A 86 14.72 -13.82 -14.52
CA ARG A 86 15.70 -12.87 -13.95
C ARG A 86 14.99 -11.70 -13.26
N LEU A 87 13.99 -11.11 -13.92
CA LEU A 87 13.18 -10.04 -13.35
C LEU A 87 12.43 -10.52 -12.09
N GLY A 88 11.83 -11.70 -12.13
CA GLY A 88 11.15 -12.31 -11.00
C GLY A 88 12.05 -12.45 -9.78
N GLY A 89 13.31 -12.90 -9.97
CA GLY A 89 14.31 -12.94 -8.91
C GLY A 89 14.57 -11.57 -8.26
N GLN A 90 14.70 -10.52 -9.08
CA GLN A 90 14.88 -9.15 -8.58
C GLN A 90 13.64 -8.64 -7.83
N GLN A 91 12.44 -8.93 -8.35
CA GLN A 91 11.17 -8.54 -7.73
C GLN A 91 10.94 -9.25 -6.39
N VAL A 92 11.33 -10.53 -6.26
CA VAL A 92 11.28 -11.26 -4.99
C VAL A 92 12.20 -10.62 -3.95
N ILE A 93 13.44 -10.27 -4.32
CA ILE A 93 14.36 -9.56 -3.42
C ILE A 93 13.75 -8.22 -2.97
N SER A 94 13.13 -7.49 -3.89
CA SER A 94 12.46 -6.23 -3.59
C SER A 94 11.25 -6.41 -2.66
N ALA A 95 10.44 -7.44 -2.88
CA ALA A 95 9.31 -7.80 -2.04
C ALA A 95 9.74 -8.17 -0.61
N VAL A 96 10.86 -8.87 -0.45
CA VAL A 96 11.43 -9.16 0.88
C VAL A 96 11.86 -7.89 1.60
N LYS A 97 12.50 -6.93 0.89
CA LYS A 97 12.87 -5.63 1.46
C LYS A 97 11.64 -4.82 1.86
N TRP A 98 10.59 -4.83 1.03
CA TRP A 98 9.31 -4.21 1.31
C TRP A 98 8.61 -4.82 2.52
N ALA A 99 8.50 -6.15 2.60
CA ALA A 99 7.89 -6.84 3.73
C ALA A 99 8.59 -6.50 5.05
N LYS A 100 9.94 -6.46 5.04
CA LYS A 100 10.74 -6.01 6.19
C LYS A 100 10.51 -4.55 6.57
N SER A 101 9.91 -3.73 5.71
CA SER A 101 9.60 -2.33 5.95
C SER A 101 8.14 -2.13 6.40
N LEU A 102 7.31 -3.17 6.35
CA LEU A 102 5.95 -3.13 6.88
C LEU A 102 5.97 -3.00 8.42
N PRO A 103 5.17 -2.10 9.00
CA PRO A 103 4.97 -2.03 10.44
C PRO A 103 4.51 -3.37 11.01
N GLY A 104 5.19 -3.86 12.05
CA GLY A 104 4.83 -5.10 12.73
C GLY A 104 5.44 -6.38 12.14
N PHE A 105 5.85 -6.40 10.86
CA PHE A 105 6.38 -7.61 10.24
C PHE A 105 7.65 -8.13 10.92
N ARG A 106 8.58 -7.24 11.27
CA ARG A 106 9.82 -7.61 11.99
C ARG A 106 9.60 -8.06 13.43
N ASN A 107 8.41 -7.85 13.98
CA ASN A 107 8.07 -8.28 15.33
C ASN A 107 7.62 -9.75 15.37
N LEU A 108 7.36 -10.35 14.21
CA LEU A 108 7.04 -11.77 14.08
C LEU A 108 8.29 -12.63 14.26
N HIS A 109 8.11 -13.90 14.63
CA HIS A 109 9.22 -14.85 14.67
C HIS A 109 9.85 -15.00 13.28
N LEU A 110 11.16 -15.27 13.21
CA LEU A 110 11.85 -15.40 11.92
C LEU A 110 11.24 -16.51 11.06
N ASP A 111 10.85 -17.63 11.66
CA ASP A 111 10.18 -18.72 10.94
C ASP A 111 8.84 -18.30 10.35
N ASP A 112 8.07 -17.48 11.08
CA ASP A 112 6.80 -16.95 10.59
C ASP A 112 7.01 -15.96 9.44
N GLN A 113 8.01 -15.08 9.55
CA GLN A 113 8.39 -14.16 8.47
C GLN A 113 8.76 -14.94 7.20
N MET A 114 9.56 -15.99 7.33
CA MET A 114 9.97 -16.85 6.21
C MET A 114 8.78 -17.59 5.61
N THR A 115 7.92 -18.16 6.45
CA THR A 115 6.72 -18.89 6.02
C THR A 115 5.75 -17.98 5.27
N LEU A 116 5.47 -16.79 5.81
CA LEU A 116 4.59 -15.81 5.15
C LEU A 116 5.12 -15.43 3.76
N LEU A 117 6.42 -15.16 3.64
CA LEU A 117 7.04 -14.86 2.35
C LEU A 117 6.97 -16.04 1.37
N GLN A 118 7.25 -17.26 1.83
CA GLN A 118 7.18 -18.48 1.01
C GLN A 118 5.75 -18.83 0.57
N CYS A 119 4.74 -18.54 1.38
CA CYS A 119 3.35 -18.78 1.02
C CYS A 119 2.76 -17.69 0.11
N SER A 120 3.24 -16.45 0.23
CA SER A 120 2.63 -15.29 -0.45
C SER A 120 3.39 -14.78 -1.68
N TRP A 121 4.63 -15.21 -1.94
CA TRP A 121 5.45 -14.62 -3.01
C TRP A 121 4.75 -14.63 -4.37
N LEU A 122 4.11 -15.74 -4.76
CA LEU A 122 3.43 -15.84 -6.06
C LEU A 122 2.24 -14.87 -6.13
N PHE A 123 1.51 -14.73 -5.03
CA PHE A 123 0.43 -13.74 -4.91
C PHE A 123 1.00 -12.33 -5.07
N LEU A 124 2.06 -11.96 -4.33
CA LEU A 124 2.67 -10.63 -4.43
C LEU A 124 3.15 -10.31 -5.85
N MET A 125 3.80 -11.28 -6.51
CA MET A 125 4.28 -11.10 -7.89
C MET A 125 3.12 -10.93 -8.87
N SER A 126 2.10 -11.80 -8.77
CA SER A 126 0.94 -11.78 -9.68
C SER A 126 0.06 -10.56 -9.46
N PHE A 127 -0.14 -10.15 -8.20
CA PHE A 127 -0.92 -8.97 -7.83
C PHE A 127 -0.22 -7.69 -8.28
N GLY A 128 1.10 -7.60 -8.09
CA GLY A 128 1.90 -6.49 -8.62
C GLY A 128 1.92 -6.43 -10.16
N LEU A 129 2.03 -7.57 -10.83
CA LEU A 129 1.91 -7.66 -12.30
C LEU A 129 0.52 -7.21 -12.76
N GLY A 130 -0.54 -7.69 -12.10
CA GLY A 130 -1.92 -7.31 -12.37
C GLY A 130 -2.11 -5.80 -12.24
N TRP A 131 -1.56 -5.20 -11.19
CA TRP A 131 -1.66 -3.75 -10.96
C TRP A 131 -0.98 -2.96 -12.06
N ARG A 132 0.28 -3.29 -12.39
CA ARG A 132 1.01 -2.61 -13.48
C ARG A 132 0.28 -2.75 -14.82
N SER A 133 -0.25 -3.92 -15.11
CA SER A 133 -0.98 -4.21 -16.35
C SER A 133 -2.30 -3.45 -16.43
N TYR A 134 -2.97 -3.26 -15.29
CA TYR A 134 -4.18 -2.47 -15.16
C TYR A 134 -3.89 -0.99 -15.37
N GLU A 135 -2.91 -0.44 -14.64
CA GLU A 135 -2.55 0.98 -14.67
C GLU A 135 -2.02 1.41 -16.05
N GLN A 136 -1.18 0.58 -16.69
CA GLN A 136 -0.49 0.97 -17.91
C GLN A 136 -1.26 0.63 -19.19
N CYS A 137 -2.05 -0.45 -19.19
CA CYS A 137 -2.63 -1.02 -20.42
C CYS A 137 -4.10 -1.44 -20.26
N ASN A 138 -4.77 -1.02 -19.19
CA ASN A 138 -6.17 -1.35 -18.89
C ASN A 138 -6.49 -2.85 -19.01
N GLY A 139 -5.52 -3.71 -18.66
CA GLY A 139 -5.63 -5.17 -18.71
C GLY A 139 -5.64 -5.81 -20.10
N SER A 140 -5.29 -5.08 -21.15
CA SER A 140 -5.19 -5.65 -22.50
C SER A 140 -3.87 -6.38 -22.79
N MET A 141 -2.83 -6.12 -21.98
CA MET A 141 -1.47 -6.65 -22.13
C MET A 141 -0.83 -6.85 -20.75
N LEU A 142 0.20 -7.70 -20.65
CA LEU A 142 0.91 -7.95 -19.39
C LEU A 142 2.15 -7.07 -19.28
N CYS A 143 2.17 -6.19 -18.29
CA CYS A 143 3.24 -5.21 -18.05
C CYS A 143 4.17 -5.71 -16.93
N PHE A 144 5.17 -6.52 -17.31
CA PHE A 144 6.11 -7.08 -16.34
C PHE A 144 7.08 -6.03 -15.78
N ALA A 145 7.56 -5.15 -16.66
CA ALA A 145 8.40 -3.99 -16.38
C ALA A 145 8.15 -2.92 -17.46
N PRO A 146 8.57 -1.65 -17.25
CA PRO A 146 8.40 -0.60 -18.26
C PRO A 146 9.03 -0.93 -19.63
N ASP A 147 10.11 -1.71 -19.62
CA ASP A 147 10.85 -2.16 -20.81
C ASP A 147 10.46 -3.58 -21.28
N LEU A 148 9.48 -4.23 -20.63
CA LEU A 148 9.04 -5.58 -20.98
C LEU A 148 7.52 -5.73 -20.83
N VAL A 149 6.84 -5.40 -21.92
CA VAL A 149 5.40 -5.63 -22.08
C VAL A 149 5.17 -6.83 -22.99
N ILE A 150 4.42 -7.82 -22.51
CA ILE A 150 3.98 -8.95 -23.34
C ILE A 150 2.68 -8.51 -24.02
N ASN A 151 2.80 -8.14 -25.30
CA ASN A 151 1.68 -7.75 -26.15
C ASN A 151 0.98 -8.99 -26.76
N LYS A 152 -0.07 -8.76 -27.55
CA LYS A 152 -0.84 -9.84 -28.21
C LYS A 152 -0.02 -10.74 -29.12
N GLU A 153 1.08 -10.24 -29.69
CA GLU A 153 1.97 -11.04 -30.56
C GLU A 153 2.86 -11.95 -29.72
N ARG A 154 3.49 -11.42 -28.66
CA ARG A 154 4.31 -12.18 -27.71
C ARG A 154 3.50 -13.23 -26.96
N MET A 155 2.22 -12.98 -26.69
CA MET A 155 1.31 -13.97 -26.10
C MET A 155 1.10 -15.19 -27.00
N LYS A 156 1.18 -15.03 -28.33
CA LYS A 156 0.99 -16.12 -29.31
C LYS A 156 2.24 -16.94 -29.56
N LEU A 157 3.38 -16.59 -28.94
CA LEU A 157 4.59 -17.39 -29.04
C LEU A 157 4.35 -18.78 -28.41
N PRO A 158 5.09 -19.81 -28.87
CA PRO A 158 4.92 -21.17 -28.35
C PRO A 158 4.98 -21.22 -26.82
N PHE A 159 4.00 -21.89 -26.21
CA PHE A 159 3.85 -22.10 -24.77
C PHE A 159 3.51 -20.86 -23.91
N MET A 160 3.27 -19.69 -24.53
CA MET A 160 2.97 -18.45 -23.79
C MET A 160 1.47 -18.22 -23.57
N THR A 161 0.61 -18.64 -24.51
CA THR A 161 -0.82 -18.28 -24.53
C THR A 161 -1.53 -18.60 -23.21
N ASP A 162 -1.56 -19.87 -22.82
CA ASP A 162 -2.32 -20.32 -21.64
C ASP A 162 -1.81 -19.64 -20.37
N GLN A 163 -0.49 -19.47 -20.25
CA GLN A 163 0.13 -18.83 -19.08
C GLN A 163 -0.25 -17.35 -19.00
N CYS A 164 -0.20 -16.64 -20.13
CA CYS A 164 -0.57 -15.23 -20.19
C CYS A 164 -2.06 -15.02 -19.89
N GLU A 165 -2.93 -15.89 -20.41
CA GLU A 165 -4.37 -15.83 -20.13
C GLU A 165 -4.69 -15.99 -18.64
N GLN A 166 -4.02 -16.92 -17.95
CA GLN A 166 -4.19 -17.07 -16.51
C GLN A 166 -3.75 -15.81 -15.75
N MET A 167 -2.60 -15.23 -16.12
CA MET A 167 -2.07 -14.01 -15.48
C MET A 167 -2.97 -12.80 -15.70
N LEU A 168 -3.62 -12.70 -16.87
CA LEU A 168 -4.55 -11.59 -17.18
C LEU A 168 -5.82 -11.61 -16.31
N LYS A 169 -6.21 -12.75 -15.73
CA LYS A 169 -7.44 -12.84 -14.91
C LYS A 169 -7.46 -11.85 -13.75
N ILE A 170 -6.35 -11.74 -13.01
CA ILE A 170 -6.24 -10.80 -11.88
C ILE A 170 -6.37 -9.36 -12.38
N CYS A 171 -5.71 -9.05 -13.49
CA CYS A 171 -5.79 -7.73 -14.09
C CYS A 171 -7.21 -7.37 -14.55
N ASN A 172 -7.93 -8.33 -15.15
CA ASN A 172 -9.31 -8.14 -15.58
C ASN A 172 -10.24 -7.88 -14.39
N GLU A 173 -9.98 -8.52 -13.24
CA GLU A 173 -10.73 -8.21 -12.01
C GLU A 173 -10.44 -6.79 -11.49
N PHE A 174 -9.20 -6.30 -11.61
CA PHE A 174 -8.90 -4.89 -11.29
C PHE A 174 -9.64 -3.91 -12.21
N VAL A 175 -9.68 -4.20 -13.51
CA VAL A 175 -10.47 -3.42 -14.48
C VAL A 175 -11.95 -3.46 -14.11
N ARG A 176 -12.50 -4.65 -13.84
CA ARG A 176 -13.92 -4.82 -13.51
C ARG A 176 -14.33 -4.09 -12.23
N LEU A 177 -13.45 -4.10 -11.23
CA LEU A 177 -13.69 -3.50 -9.92
C LEU A 177 -13.28 -2.02 -9.84
N GLN A 178 -12.53 -1.52 -10.84
CA GLN A 178 -11.94 -0.17 -10.84
C GLN A 178 -11.13 0.10 -9.56
N VAL A 179 -10.27 -0.85 -9.20
CA VAL A 179 -9.49 -0.81 -7.95
C VAL A 179 -8.64 0.45 -7.91
N SER A 180 -8.73 1.20 -6.82
CA SER A 180 -7.89 2.36 -6.57
C SER A 180 -6.50 1.96 -6.06
N TYR A 181 -5.51 2.84 -6.20
CA TYR A 181 -4.16 2.58 -5.70
C TYR A 181 -4.14 2.36 -4.18
N ASP A 182 -4.99 3.07 -3.44
CA ASP A 182 -5.08 2.94 -1.99
C ASP A 182 -5.61 1.55 -1.58
N GLU A 183 -6.62 1.04 -2.29
CA GLU A 183 -7.15 -0.31 -2.09
C GLU A 183 -6.12 -1.37 -2.47
N PHE A 184 -5.42 -1.21 -3.60
CA PHE A 184 -4.34 -2.11 -4.01
C PHE A 184 -3.26 -2.23 -2.94
N LEU A 185 -2.77 -1.11 -2.41
CA LEU A 185 -1.75 -1.11 -1.37
C LEU A 185 -2.22 -1.85 -0.11
N CYS A 186 -3.47 -1.64 0.29
CA CYS A 186 -4.04 -2.30 1.46
C CYS A 186 -4.30 -3.79 1.25
N MET A 187 -4.71 -4.22 0.05
CA MET A 187 -4.93 -5.64 -0.28
C MET A 187 -3.63 -6.42 -0.43
N LYS A 188 -2.55 -5.73 -0.85
CA LYS A 188 -1.22 -6.31 -1.00
C LYS A 188 -0.50 -6.50 0.34
N ALA A 189 -0.70 -5.57 1.28
CA ALA A 189 -0.08 -5.55 2.62
C ALA A 189 -0.65 -6.62 3.54
#